data_AF-A0A1T8KT92-F1
#
_entry.id   AF-A0A1T8KT92-F1
#
_cell.length_a   1.000
_cell.length_b   1.000
_cell.length_c   1.000
_cell.angle_alpha   90.00
_cell.angle_beta   90.00
_cell.angle_gamma   90.00
#
_symmetry.space_group_name_H-M   'P 1'
#
loop_
_entity.id
_entity.type
_entity.pdbx_description
1 polymer ?
#
loop_
_entity_poly.entity_id
_entity_poly.type
_entity_poly.pdbx_seq_one_letter_code
_entity_poly.pdbx_strand_id
1 'polypeptide(L)'
;MNRRYLSLVVTVMAVALTSCRLAPSNPTPTTTTSIDFPYPPQHDILEVAVPLDPHQAEAANFALEARRARTSASYGQPDQVERYNRMVADDLRASFFGIPPPARTTGGETYRAVRAVARPADAVEIDVCVYPSPGVYGLQAGEARPHLIQNPDGYGITRFTVQKTTIKSATGEIPAEPRWLIIGYDLALSFRTKEANQVCAPFKPDPWVQKMPEPTESPTPAPK
;
A
#
# COMPACT_ATOMS: atom_id res chain seq x y z
N MET A 1 -28.89 63.99 -15.58
CA MET A 1 -27.49 64.38 -15.90
C MET A 1 -26.82 63.14 -16.49
N ASN A 2 -26.82 62.94 -17.81
CA ASN A 2 -25.92 63.53 -18.83
C ASN A 2 -24.43 63.31 -18.55
N ARG A 3 -23.81 62.31 -19.19
CA ARG A 3 -22.85 62.49 -20.30
C ARG A 3 -22.29 61.15 -20.80
N ARG A 4 -22.58 60.83 -22.06
CA ARG A 4 -21.71 60.06 -22.97
C ARG A 4 -20.58 60.98 -23.47
N TYR A 5 -19.39 60.44 -23.77
CA TYR A 5 -18.43 60.78 -24.86
C TYR A 5 -17.23 59.81 -24.67
N LEU A 6 -16.91 58.82 -25.51
CA LEU A 6 -16.61 58.73 -26.95
C LEU A 6 -15.14 59.08 -27.30
N SER A 7 -14.48 58.09 -27.91
CA SER A 7 -13.31 58.13 -28.81
C SER A 7 -11.95 58.38 -28.17
N LEU A 8 -10.81 57.91 -28.69
CA LEU A 8 -10.33 56.96 -29.72
C LEU A 8 -8.86 57.42 -29.89
N VAL A 9 -7.89 56.53 -30.08
CA VAL A 9 -6.83 56.63 -31.10
C VAL A 9 -5.75 55.58 -30.83
N VAL A 10 -5.47 54.87 -31.92
CA VAL A 10 -4.49 53.82 -32.16
C VAL A 10 -3.07 54.39 -32.15
N THR A 11 -2.09 53.65 -31.62
CA THR A 11 -0.73 53.71 -32.19
C THR A 11 -0.01 52.37 -32.08
N VAL A 12 0.36 51.87 -33.26
CA VAL A 12 1.22 50.73 -33.53
C VAL A 12 2.65 51.06 -33.09
N MET A 13 3.32 50.14 -32.39
CA MET A 13 4.79 50.13 -32.34
C MET A 13 5.34 48.78 -32.79
N ALA A 14 6.24 48.90 -33.76
CA ALA A 14 6.91 47.83 -34.46
C ALA A 14 8.06 47.23 -33.63
N VAL A 15 8.18 45.92 -33.78
CA VAL A 15 9.38 45.06 -33.83
C VAL A 15 10.73 45.69 -33.46
N ALA A 16 11.36 45.14 -32.42
CA ALA A 16 12.80 44.93 -32.39
C ALA A 16 13.08 43.49 -31.95
N LEU A 17 13.18 42.58 -32.93
CA LEU A 17 13.73 41.23 -32.76
C LEU A 17 15.25 41.35 -32.61
N THR A 18 15.75 41.52 -31.39
CA THR A 18 17.14 41.23 -31.09
C THR A 18 17.28 39.71 -30.92
N SER A 19 17.83 39.10 -31.96
CA SER A 19 18.23 37.71 -32.00
C SER A 19 19.45 37.50 -31.08
N CYS A 20 19.22 37.25 -29.79
CA CYS A 20 20.17 36.47 -29.02
C CYS A 20 20.10 35.04 -29.56
N ARG A 21 21.01 34.72 -30.49
CA ARG A 21 21.46 33.34 -30.71
C ARG A 21 22.08 32.85 -29.40
N LEU A 22 21.24 32.43 -28.47
CA LEU A 22 21.62 31.42 -27.50
C LEU A 22 21.75 30.14 -28.31
N ALA A 23 22.98 29.68 -28.47
CA ALA A 23 23.29 28.36 -28.97
C ALA A 23 22.35 27.34 -28.30
N PRO A 24 21.86 26.31 -28.99
CA PRO A 24 21.26 25.18 -28.32
C PRO A 24 22.36 24.54 -27.47
N SER A 25 22.46 24.96 -26.22
CA SER A 25 23.07 24.14 -25.18
C SER A 25 22.15 22.92 -25.10
N ASN A 26 22.52 21.86 -25.82
CA ASN A 26 22.06 20.52 -25.52
C ASN A 26 22.10 20.40 -24.00
N PRO A 27 20.96 20.23 -23.30
CA PRO A 27 21.05 19.78 -21.93
C PRO A 27 21.78 18.44 -22.03
N THR A 28 23.02 18.41 -21.55
CA THR A 28 23.69 17.16 -21.22
C THR A 28 22.63 16.33 -20.49
N PRO A 29 22.32 15.09 -20.91
CA PRO A 29 21.50 14.25 -20.09
C PRO A 29 22.23 14.17 -18.76
N THR A 30 21.68 14.84 -17.74
CA THR A 30 22.10 14.62 -16.37
C THR A 30 21.85 13.15 -16.17
N THR A 31 22.92 12.36 -16.25
CA THR A 31 22.92 10.97 -15.80
C THR A 31 22.40 11.07 -14.40
N THR A 32 21.10 10.78 -14.24
CA THR A 32 20.48 10.72 -12.94
C THR A 32 21.21 9.55 -12.33
N THR A 33 22.17 9.84 -11.46
CA THR A 33 22.82 8.85 -10.61
C THR A 33 21.66 8.15 -9.93
N SER A 34 21.29 6.98 -10.48
CA SER A 34 20.39 6.07 -9.80
C SER A 34 21.00 5.92 -8.43
N ILE A 35 20.33 6.43 -7.39
CA ILE A 35 20.70 6.08 -6.04
C ILE A 35 20.57 4.56 -6.03
N ASP A 36 21.72 3.92 -5.97
CA ASP A 36 21.80 2.48 -5.96
C ASP A 36 20.99 2.01 -4.76
N PHE A 37 20.02 1.13 -5.00
CA PHE A 37 19.22 0.52 -3.95
C PHE A 37 19.54 -0.96 -3.99
N PRO A 38 20.73 -1.34 -3.48
CA PRO A 38 21.29 -2.66 -3.65
C PRO A 38 20.63 -3.62 -2.66
N TYR A 39 19.33 -3.54 -2.44
CA TYR A 39 18.60 -4.39 -1.51
C TYR A 39 17.61 -5.26 -2.31
N PRO A 40 17.31 -6.48 -1.85
CA PRO A 40 16.28 -7.28 -2.50
C PRO A 40 14.94 -6.54 -2.46
N PRO A 41 14.05 -6.76 -3.45
CA PRO A 41 12.73 -6.16 -3.43
C PRO A 41 11.95 -6.61 -2.20
N GLN A 42 11.00 -5.78 -1.75
CA GLN A 42 10.07 -6.18 -0.71
C GLN A 42 9.35 -7.49 -1.07
N HIS A 43 9.27 -8.41 -0.12
CA HIS A 43 8.59 -9.68 -0.26
C HIS A 43 7.72 -9.97 0.96
N ASP A 44 6.41 -9.87 0.78
CA ASP A 44 5.44 -10.22 1.83
C ASP A 44 5.07 -11.71 1.75
N ILE A 45 4.97 -12.35 2.92
CA ILE A 45 4.59 -13.76 3.06
C ILE A 45 3.12 -13.82 3.46
N LEU A 46 2.31 -14.59 2.71
CA LEU A 46 0.90 -14.84 3.01
C LEU A 46 0.72 -16.34 3.24
N GLU A 47 0.23 -16.72 4.41
CA GLU A 47 0.05 -18.14 4.74
C GLU A 47 -1.15 -18.40 5.65
N VAL A 48 -1.71 -19.61 5.53
CA VAL A 48 -2.72 -20.13 6.44
C VAL A 48 -2.01 -21.00 7.47
N ALA A 49 -2.06 -20.61 8.75
CA ALA A 49 -1.25 -21.21 9.81
C ALA A 49 -1.96 -22.32 10.59
N VAL A 50 -3.23 -22.60 10.26
CA VAL A 50 -4.06 -23.62 10.90
C VAL A 50 -4.71 -24.52 9.85
N PRO A 51 -4.99 -25.79 10.15
CA PRO A 51 -5.73 -26.65 9.24
C PRO A 51 -7.16 -26.14 9.08
N LEU A 52 -7.60 -25.97 7.83
CA LEU A 52 -8.92 -25.47 7.47
C LEU A 52 -9.59 -26.42 6.47
N ASP A 53 -10.92 -26.47 6.47
CA ASP A 53 -11.65 -27.06 5.36
C ASP A 53 -11.48 -26.22 4.07
N PRO A 54 -11.80 -26.76 2.87
CA PRO A 54 -11.58 -26.05 1.61
C PRO A 54 -12.27 -24.68 1.53
N HIS A 55 -13.49 -24.55 2.05
CA HIS A 55 -14.24 -23.30 2.00
C HIS A 55 -13.61 -22.23 2.91
N GLN A 56 -13.25 -22.62 4.12
CA GLN A 56 -12.53 -21.77 5.06
C GLN A 56 -11.15 -21.38 4.55
N ALA A 57 -10.44 -22.28 3.85
CA ALA A 57 -9.15 -22.00 3.25
C ALA A 57 -9.25 -20.96 2.11
N GLU A 58 -10.26 -21.04 1.24
CA GLU A 58 -10.52 -20.03 0.23
C GLU A 58 -10.82 -18.65 0.86
N ALA A 59 -11.67 -18.62 1.88
CA ALA A 59 -12.00 -17.43 2.66
C ALA A 59 -10.76 -16.80 3.32
N ALA A 60 -9.91 -17.63 3.93
CA ALA A 60 -8.68 -17.20 4.58
C ALA A 60 -7.67 -16.60 3.58
N ASN A 61 -7.48 -17.24 2.43
CA ASN A 61 -6.63 -16.71 1.36
C ASN A 61 -7.13 -15.36 0.84
N PHE A 62 -8.45 -15.22 0.66
CA PHE A 62 -9.03 -13.94 0.28
C PHE A 62 -8.80 -12.85 1.35
N ALA A 63 -8.99 -13.18 2.63
CA ALA A 63 -8.75 -12.24 3.74
C ALA A 63 -7.28 -11.81 3.84
N LEU A 64 -6.33 -12.72 3.61
CA LEU A 64 -4.89 -12.42 3.54
C LEU A 64 -4.59 -11.41 2.42
N GLU A 65 -5.10 -11.67 1.22
CA GLU A 65 -4.95 -10.78 0.06
C GLU A 65 -5.56 -9.40 0.32
N ALA A 66 -6.75 -9.36 0.92
CA ALA A 66 -7.42 -8.11 1.25
C ALA A 66 -6.64 -7.32 2.31
N ARG A 67 -6.06 -8.00 3.31
CA ARG A 67 -5.24 -7.36 4.32
C ARG A 67 -3.97 -6.76 3.72
N ARG A 68 -3.27 -7.48 2.84
CA ARG A 68 -2.11 -6.95 2.10
C ARG A 68 -2.51 -5.76 1.23
N ALA A 69 -3.60 -5.88 0.46
CA ALA A 69 -4.11 -4.80 -0.39
C ALA A 69 -4.44 -3.54 0.42
N ARG A 70 -4.98 -3.68 1.64
CA ARG A 70 -5.21 -2.55 2.55
C ARG A 70 -3.92 -1.84 2.94
N THR A 71 -2.84 -2.58 3.19
CA THR A 71 -1.52 -1.98 3.48
C THR A 71 -1.04 -1.16 2.29
N SER A 72 -1.09 -1.71 1.07
CA SER A 72 -0.72 -0.97 -0.14
C SER A 72 -1.60 0.27 -0.37
N ALA A 73 -2.90 0.16 -0.15
CA ALA A 73 -3.85 1.27 -0.29
C ALA A 73 -3.59 2.42 0.70
N SER A 74 -2.97 2.16 1.85
CA SER A 74 -2.67 3.18 2.86
C SER A 74 -1.67 4.25 2.39
N TYR A 75 -0.87 3.96 1.36
CA TYR A 75 -0.03 4.95 0.69
C TYR A 75 -0.81 5.86 -0.28
N GLY A 76 -2.14 5.67 -0.40
CA GLY A 76 -3.05 6.54 -1.14
C GLY A 76 -2.88 6.55 -2.66
N GLN A 77 -2.21 5.54 -3.22
CA GLN A 77 -2.14 5.36 -4.68
C GLN A 77 -3.51 4.95 -5.22
N PRO A 78 -4.11 5.69 -6.18
CA PRO A 78 -5.50 5.49 -6.60
C PRO A 78 -5.83 4.06 -7.04
N ASP A 79 -4.94 3.42 -7.77
CA ASP A 79 -5.06 2.04 -8.24
C ASP A 79 -5.08 1.03 -7.07
N GLN A 80 -4.28 1.27 -6.03
CA GLN A 80 -4.23 0.43 -4.83
C GLN A 80 -5.49 0.62 -3.97
N VAL A 81 -5.95 1.87 -3.83
CA VAL A 81 -7.20 2.19 -3.14
C VAL A 81 -8.37 1.54 -3.87
N GLU A 82 -8.43 1.66 -5.20
CA GLU A 82 -9.46 1.03 -6.01
C GLU A 82 -9.42 -0.49 -5.89
N ARG A 83 -8.24 -1.10 -6.02
CA ARG A 83 -8.05 -2.55 -5.86
C ARG A 83 -8.60 -3.04 -4.52
N TYR A 84 -8.23 -2.39 -3.42
CA TYR A 84 -8.75 -2.75 -2.10
C TYR A 84 -10.26 -2.52 -2.01
N ASN A 85 -10.79 -1.41 -2.54
CA ASN A 85 -12.22 -1.12 -2.53
C ASN A 85 -13.05 -2.11 -3.39
N ARG A 86 -12.46 -2.84 -4.35
CA ARG A 86 -13.15 -3.96 -5.04
C ARG A 86 -13.36 -5.19 -4.14
N MET A 87 -12.58 -5.32 -3.07
CA MET A 87 -12.57 -6.48 -2.16
C MET A 87 -13.48 -6.30 -0.94
N VAL A 88 -14.06 -5.12 -0.74
CA VAL A 88 -14.90 -4.80 0.42
C VAL A 88 -16.29 -4.35 -0.01
N ALA A 89 -17.28 -4.56 0.85
CA ALA A 89 -18.64 -4.06 0.67
C ALA A 89 -18.69 -2.53 0.64
N ASP A 90 -19.72 -1.97 -0.01
CA ASP A 90 -19.85 -0.53 -0.27
C ASP A 90 -19.84 0.35 1.00
N ASP A 91 -20.43 -0.14 2.07
CA ASP A 91 -20.46 0.51 3.39
C ASP A 91 -19.10 0.50 4.12
N LEU A 92 -18.16 -0.33 3.65
CA LEU A 92 -16.79 -0.46 4.18
C LEU A 92 -15.75 0.27 3.31
N ARG A 93 -16.20 1.12 2.37
CA ARG A 93 -15.31 1.90 1.49
C ARG A 93 -14.24 2.62 2.31
N ALA A 94 -12.98 2.37 2.00
CA ALA A 94 -11.89 3.13 2.59
C ALA A 94 -11.56 4.36 1.76
N SER A 95 -11.26 5.45 2.48
CA SER A 95 -10.59 6.63 1.98
C SER A 95 -9.27 6.76 2.73
N PHE A 96 -8.16 6.75 1.99
CA PHE A 96 -6.83 6.91 2.57
C PHE A 96 -6.31 8.28 2.18
N PHE A 97 -6.00 9.12 3.19
CA PHE A 97 -5.17 10.30 2.99
C PHE A 97 -3.74 9.78 2.83
N GLY A 98 -3.33 9.57 1.59
CA GLY A 98 -2.06 8.91 1.27
C GLY A 98 -0.86 9.55 1.97
N ILE A 99 -0.03 8.72 2.58
CA ILE A 99 1.35 9.07 2.88
C ILE A 99 2.15 8.82 1.60
N PRO A 100 3.01 9.76 1.15
CA PRO A 100 3.86 9.53 -0.01
C PRO A 100 4.56 8.17 0.12
N PRO A 101 4.40 7.24 -0.85
CA PRO A 101 5.07 5.97 -0.75
C PRO A 101 6.58 6.19 -0.82
N PRO A 102 7.37 5.36 -0.13
CA PRO A 102 8.81 5.32 -0.34
C PRO A 102 9.11 5.06 -1.82
N ALA A 103 10.18 5.67 -2.33
CA ALA A 103 10.59 5.52 -3.72
C ALA A 103 11.04 4.09 -4.04
N ARG A 104 11.61 3.39 -3.05
CA ARG A 104 12.00 1.98 -3.12
C ARG A 104 11.83 1.32 -1.75
N THR A 105 11.52 0.02 -1.74
CA THR A 105 11.31 -0.76 -0.52
C THR A 105 12.05 -2.10 -0.53
N THR A 106 12.40 -2.57 0.66
CA THR A 106 12.98 -3.88 0.94
C THR A 106 12.40 -4.48 2.22
N GLY A 107 12.71 -5.75 2.48
CA GLY A 107 12.19 -6.51 3.62
C GLY A 107 10.79 -7.05 3.32
N GLY A 108 9.88 -6.96 4.27
CA GLY A 108 8.51 -7.46 4.11
C GLY A 108 7.78 -7.72 5.42
N GLU A 109 6.49 -8.04 5.29
CA GLU A 109 5.64 -8.50 6.38
C GLU A 109 5.22 -9.96 6.17
N THR A 110 5.00 -10.66 7.28
CA THR A 110 4.32 -11.95 7.27
C THR A 110 2.88 -11.77 7.71
N TYR A 111 1.94 -12.21 6.87
CA TYR A 111 0.51 -12.24 7.12
C TYR A 111 0.09 -13.69 7.33
N ARG A 112 -0.51 -14.00 8.49
CA ARG A 112 -0.99 -15.35 8.80
C ARG A 112 -2.48 -15.36 9.09
N ALA A 113 -3.24 -16.19 8.40
CA ALA A 113 -4.60 -16.53 8.83
C ALA A 113 -4.48 -17.61 9.92
N VAL A 114 -4.85 -17.27 11.15
CA VAL A 114 -4.62 -18.12 12.34
C VAL A 114 -5.91 -18.71 12.89
N ARG A 115 -7.07 -18.26 12.39
CA ARG A 115 -8.38 -18.78 12.73
C ARG A 115 -9.35 -18.51 11.59
N ALA A 116 -10.19 -19.48 11.28
CA ALA A 116 -11.36 -19.32 10.43
C ALA A 116 -12.55 -20.02 11.07
N VAL A 117 -13.68 -19.33 11.20
CA VAL A 117 -14.91 -19.88 11.80
C VAL A 117 -16.09 -19.61 10.88
N ALA A 118 -16.80 -20.67 10.50
CA ALA A 118 -18.03 -20.55 9.73
C ALA A 118 -19.10 -19.77 10.53
N ARG A 119 -19.82 -18.90 9.83
CA ARG A 119 -20.92 -18.08 10.31
C ARG A 119 -22.15 -18.34 9.44
N PRO A 120 -23.36 -17.92 9.87
CA PRO A 120 -24.57 -18.04 9.05
C PRO A 120 -24.42 -17.41 7.67
N ALA A 121 -25.27 -17.82 6.72
CA ALA A 121 -25.27 -17.35 5.34
C ALA A 121 -23.93 -17.55 4.61
N ASP A 122 -23.23 -18.65 4.88
CA ASP A 122 -21.93 -19.01 4.28
C ASP A 122 -20.83 -17.95 4.47
N ALA A 123 -20.98 -17.11 5.50
CA ALA A 123 -19.93 -16.19 5.91
C ALA A 123 -18.85 -16.94 6.70
N VAL A 124 -17.63 -16.40 6.69
CA VAL A 124 -16.50 -16.92 7.46
C VAL A 124 -15.83 -15.77 8.18
N GLU A 125 -15.66 -15.91 9.48
CA GLU A 125 -14.90 -14.97 10.30
C GLU A 125 -13.44 -15.41 10.35
N ILE A 126 -12.52 -14.54 9.93
CA ILE A 126 -11.09 -14.82 9.79
C ILE A 126 -10.28 -13.89 10.69
N ASP A 127 -9.39 -14.45 11.50
CA ASP A 127 -8.34 -13.68 12.17
C ASP A 127 -7.05 -13.70 11.33
N VAL A 128 -6.63 -12.53 10.87
CA VAL A 128 -5.37 -12.32 10.19
C VAL A 128 -4.40 -11.60 11.12
N CYS A 129 -3.31 -12.27 11.45
CA CYS A 129 -2.19 -11.71 12.18
C CYS A 129 -1.15 -11.12 11.22
N VAL A 130 -0.61 -9.96 11.58
CA VAL A 130 0.44 -9.26 10.82
C VAL A 130 1.69 -9.21 11.67
N TYR A 131 2.78 -9.76 11.14
CA TYR A 131 4.10 -9.75 11.77
C TYR A 131 5.04 -8.91 10.92
N PRO A 132 5.49 -7.74 11.42
CA PRO A 132 6.52 -6.95 10.77
C PRO A 132 7.89 -7.63 10.95
N SER A 133 8.15 -8.68 10.19
CA SER A 133 9.39 -9.49 10.20
C SER A 133 9.62 -10.01 8.78
N PRO A 134 10.74 -9.65 8.11
CA PRO A 134 11.90 -8.89 8.62
C PRO A 134 11.64 -7.40 8.89
N GLY A 135 10.43 -6.90 8.60
CA GLY A 135 10.08 -5.49 8.67
C GLY A 135 10.18 -4.85 7.29
N VAL A 136 9.41 -3.79 7.04
CA VAL A 136 9.43 -3.06 5.77
C VAL A 136 10.31 -1.83 5.91
N TYR A 137 11.30 -1.72 5.03
CA TYR A 137 12.23 -0.60 4.99
C TYR A 137 12.05 0.15 3.68
N GLY A 138 12.01 1.47 3.75
CA GLY A 138 11.79 2.34 2.59
C GLY A 138 12.87 3.41 2.50
N LEU A 139 13.21 3.79 1.27
CA LEU A 139 14.02 4.97 0.97
C LEU A 139 13.11 6.08 0.47
N GLN A 140 13.00 7.18 1.19
CA GLN A 140 12.27 8.35 0.70
C GLN A 140 13.11 9.15 -0.29
N ALA A 141 12.44 9.95 -1.12
CA ALA A 141 13.14 10.84 -2.04
C ALA A 141 14.04 11.81 -1.28
N GLY A 142 15.34 11.84 -1.62
CA GLY A 142 16.34 12.69 -0.97
C GLY A 142 17.01 12.07 0.25
N GLU A 143 16.65 10.85 0.65
CA GLU A 143 17.35 10.12 1.71
C GLU A 143 18.57 9.36 1.18
N ALA A 144 19.57 9.19 2.04
CA ALA A 144 20.79 8.46 1.72
C ALA A 144 20.75 6.97 2.15
N ARG A 145 19.82 6.62 3.05
CA ARG A 145 19.69 5.25 3.59
C ARG A 145 18.22 4.92 3.84
N PRO A 146 17.80 3.68 3.56
CA PRO A 146 16.48 3.22 3.93
C PRO A 146 16.30 3.19 5.45
N HIS A 147 15.07 3.45 5.90
CA HIS A 147 14.66 3.37 7.29
C HIS A 147 13.40 2.52 7.44
N LEU A 148 13.10 2.06 8.65
CA LEU A 148 11.89 1.28 8.92
C LEU A 148 10.66 2.18 8.75
N ILE A 149 9.73 1.80 7.86
CA ILE A 149 8.54 2.62 7.53
C ILE A 149 7.25 2.12 8.21
N GLN A 150 7.35 1.12 9.07
CA GLN A 150 6.22 0.53 9.81
C GLN A 150 6.48 0.50 11.32
N ASN A 151 5.39 0.34 12.10
CA ASN A 151 5.43 0.37 13.56
C ASN A 151 6.36 -0.74 14.10
N PRO A 152 7.45 -0.40 14.81
CA PRO A 152 8.46 -1.36 15.23
C PRO A 152 7.95 -2.35 16.28
N ASP A 153 7.02 -1.98 17.17
CA ASP A 153 6.76 -2.87 18.31
C ASP A 153 5.45 -3.66 18.20
N GLY A 154 5.62 -4.96 17.93
CA GLY A 154 4.62 -6.00 18.13
C GLY A 154 4.12 -6.65 16.84
N TYR A 155 3.07 -7.45 16.98
CA TYR A 155 2.29 -8.00 15.88
C TYR A 155 0.86 -7.47 16.00
N GLY A 156 0.21 -7.34 14.85
CA GLY A 156 -1.16 -6.84 14.73
C GLY A 156 -2.14 -7.98 14.48
N ILE A 157 -3.41 -7.74 14.82
CA ILE A 157 -4.52 -8.60 14.43
C ILE A 157 -5.58 -7.78 13.70
N THR A 158 -6.22 -8.38 12.70
CA THR A 158 -7.46 -7.89 12.10
C THR A 158 -8.44 -9.05 12.01
N ARG A 159 -9.70 -8.82 12.38
CA ARG A 159 -10.78 -9.80 12.23
C ARG A 159 -11.73 -9.35 11.13
N PHE A 160 -11.83 -10.16 10.09
CA PHE A 160 -12.70 -9.95 8.95
C PHE A 160 -13.88 -10.89 9.02
N THR A 161 -15.05 -10.43 8.57
CA THR A 161 -16.10 -11.33 8.11
C THR A 161 -16.14 -11.28 6.59
N VAL A 162 -15.95 -12.43 5.94
CA VAL A 162 -15.95 -12.60 4.48
C VAL A 162 -17.07 -13.51 4.03
N GLN A 163 -17.63 -13.27 2.86
CA GLN A 163 -18.76 -14.05 2.33
C GLN A 163 -18.66 -14.17 0.81
N LYS A 164 -19.05 -15.33 0.24
CA LYS A 164 -19.32 -15.44 -1.20
C LYS A 164 -20.67 -14.78 -1.51
N THR A 165 -20.63 -13.67 -2.25
CA THR A 165 -21.83 -12.84 -2.44
C THR A 165 -21.79 -12.08 -3.76
N THR A 166 -22.97 -11.68 -4.24
CA THR A 166 -23.18 -10.76 -5.37
C THR A 166 -23.41 -9.33 -4.91
N ILE A 167 -23.29 -9.05 -3.60
CA ILE A 167 -23.37 -7.69 -3.06
C ILE A 167 -22.36 -6.78 -3.77
N LYS A 168 -22.80 -5.53 -3.98
CA LYS A 168 -22.02 -4.44 -4.57
C LYS A 168 -20.75 -4.17 -3.76
N SER A 169 -19.60 -4.12 -4.42
CA SER A 169 -18.34 -3.71 -3.78
C SER A 169 -18.29 -2.19 -3.57
N ALA A 170 -17.29 -1.72 -2.83
CA ALA A 170 -17.02 -0.30 -2.65
C ALA A 170 -16.53 0.43 -3.91
N THR A 171 -16.31 -0.22 -5.05
CA THR A 171 -16.18 0.48 -6.34
C THR A 171 -17.51 0.65 -7.06
N GLY A 172 -18.60 0.08 -6.54
CA GLY A 172 -19.91 0.05 -7.18
C GLY A 172 -20.11 -1.16 -8.10
N GLU A 173 -19.10 -2.02 -8.28
CA GLU A 173 -19.20 -3.22 -9.10
C GLU A 173 -20.14 -4.26 -8.46
N ILE A 174 -21.08 -4.77 -9.25
CA ILE A 174 -21.98 -5.89 -8.93
C ILE A 174 -21.64 -7.04 -9.88
N PRO A 175 -21.08 -8.16 -9.39
CA PRO A 175 -20.73 -9.28 -10.25
C PRO A 175 -21.98 -10.09 -10.62
N ALA A 176 -21.93 -10.77 -11.77
CA ALA A 176 -22.96 -11.72 -12.16
C ALA A 176 -22.97 -12.98 -11.27
N GLU A 177 -21.80 -13.41 -10.80
CA GLU A 177 -21.60 -14.60 -9.98
C GLU A 177 -21.11 -14.26 -8.56
N PRO A 178 -21.43 -15.07 -7.54
CA PRO A 178 -20.90 -14.87 -6.19
C PRO A 178 -19.38 -14.87 -6.16
N ARG A 179 -18.79 -13.88 -5.48
CA ARG A 179 -17.35 -13.77 -5.22
C ARG A 179 -17.11 -13.50 -3.75
N TRP A 180 -15.90 -13.79 -3.28
CA TRP A 180 -15.49 -13.37 -1.95
C TRP A 180 -15.51 -11.85 -1.82
N LEU A 181 -16.08 -11.37 -0.71
CA LEU A 181 -16.15 -9.96 -0.36
C LEU A 181 -15.99 -9.83 1.16
N ILE A 182 -15.24 -8.85 1.64
CA ILE A 182 -15.29 -8.46 3.05
C ILE A 182 -16.61 -7.72 3.28
N ILE A 183 -17.43 -8.26 4.16
CA ILE A 183 -18.74 -7.70 4.52
C ILE A 183 -18.76 -7.14 5.95
N GLY A 184 -17.68 -7.31 6.71
CA GLY A 184 -17.59 -6.78 8.07
C GLY A 184 -16.17 -6.72 8.64
N TYR A 185 -16.00 -5.84 9.62
CA TYR A 185 -14.82 -5.71 10.48
C TYR A 185 -15.24 -5.87 11.94
N ASP A 186 -14.99 -7.03 12.52
CA ASP A 186 -15.28 -7.27 13.94
C ASP A 186 -14.14 -6.76 14.82
N LEU A 187 -12.93 -6.65 14.26
CA LEU A 187 -11.76 -6.02 14.88
C LEU A 187 -10.90 -5.35 13.82
N ALA A 188 -10.87 -4.02 13.84
CA ALA A 188 -9.92 -3.25 13.04
C ALA A 188 -8.47 -3.55 13.47
N LEU A 189 -7.52 -3.31 12.57
CA LEU A 189 -6.10 -3.57 12.81
C LEU A 189 -5.66 -3.02 14.16
N SER A 190 -5.31 -3.93 15.07
CA SER A 190 -4.99 -3.63 16.45
C SER A 190 -3.64 -4.24 16.82
N PHE A 191 -2.72 -3.39 17.28
CA PHE A 191 -1.41 -3.80 17.77
C PHE A 191 -1.37 -3.73 19.29
N ARG A 192 -0.54 -4.59 19.91
CA ARG A 192 -0.29 -4.60 21.37
C ARG A 192 -1.55 -4.75 22.24
N THR A 193 -2.64 -5.25 21.69
CA THR A 193 -3.85 -5.55 22.46
C THR A 193 -3.70 -6.91 23.14
N LYS A 194 -4.44 -7.12 24.23
CA LYS A 194 -4.55 -8.45 24.87
C LYS A 194 -4.97 -9.51 23.85
N GLU A 195 -5.89 -9.16 22.96
CA GLU A 195 -6.37 -10.05 21.92
C GLU A 195 -5.29 -10.38 20.88
N ALA A 196 -4.51 -9.39 20.41
CA ALA A 196 -3.37 -9.66 19.54
C ALA A 196 -2.38 -10.64 20.20
N ASN A 197 -2.06 -10.45 21.48
CA ASN A 197 -1.17 -11.35 22.21
C ASN A 197 -1.77 -12.76 22.38
N GLN A 198 -3.06 -12.87 22.65
CA GLN A 198 -3.71 -14.17 22.81
C GLN A 198 -3.80 -14.96 21.50
N VAL A 199 -4.08 -14.27 20.40
CA VAL A 199 -4.36 -14.91 19.10
C VAL A 199 -3.10 -15.06 18.25
N CYS A 200 -2.21 -14.05 18.21
CA CYS A 200 -1.07 -14.03 17.30
C CYS A 200 0.24 -14.52 17.93
N ALA A 201 0.45 -14.41 19.24
CA ALA A 201 1.71 -14.86 19.86
C ALA A 201 2.09 -16.32 19.51
N PRO A 202 1.16 -17.29 19.51
CA PRO A 202 1.49 -18.69 19.20
C PRO A 202 1.94 -18.92 17.76
N PHE A 203 1.57 -18.03 16.84
CA PHE A 203 1.84 -18.15 15.41
C PHE A 203 2.92 -17.18 14.95
N LYS A 204 3.69 -16.62 15.87
CA LYS A 204 4.79 -15.71 15.55
C LYS A 204 5.85 -16.43 14.70
N PRO A 205 6.34 -15.83 13.59
CA PRO A 205 7.45 -16.39 12.83
C PRO A 205 8.70 -16.58 13.69
N ASP A 206 9.50 -17.61 13.38
CA ASP A 206 10.79 -17.86 14.01
C ASP A 206 11.89 -17.93 12.92
N PRO A 207 12.91 -17.05 12.94
CA PRO A 207 13.09 -15.96 13.89
C PRO A 207 12.14 -14.79 13.63
N TRP A 208 11.64 -14.18 14.71
CA TRP A 208 11.01 -12.86 14.63
C TRP A 208 12.07 -11.79 14.80
N VAL A 209 12.51 -11.25 13.67
CA VAL A 209 13.58 -10.27 13.62
C VAL A 209 13.11 -9.08 12.81
N GLN A 210 13.36 -7.88 13.32
CA GLN A 210 13.24 -6.65 12.53
C GLN A 210 14.62 -6.20 12.11
N LYS A 211 15.13 -6.83 11.06
CA LYS A 211 16.45 -6.52 10.51
C LYS A 211 16.32 -6.35 9.02
N MET A 212 16.80 -5.22 8.53
CA MET A 212 16.90 -4.94 7.11
C MET A 212 17.71 -6.04 6.40
N PRO A 213 17.25 -6.52 5.23
CA PRO A 213 18.03 -7.47 4.44
C PRO A 213 19.41 -6.94 4.11
N GLU A 214 20.38 -7.85 3.97
CA GLU A 214 21.71 -7.50 3.49
C GLU A 214 21.65 -7.04 2.03
N PRO A 215 22.53 -6.13 1.60
CA PRO A 215 22.61 -5.72 0.20
C PRO A 215 22.90 -6.89 -0.75
N THR A 216 22.26 -6.91 -1.93
CA THR A 216 22.50 -7.86 -3.03
C THR A 216 23.80 -7.60 -3.77
N GLU A 217 24.32 -6.37 -3.68
CA GLU A 217 25.63 -5.99 -4.23
C GLU A 217 26.56 -5.55 -3.10
N SER A 218 27.80 -6.04 -3.11
CA SER A 218 28.82 -5.52 -2.19
C SER A 218 29.11 -4.06 -2.59
N PRO A 219 29.16 -3.12 -1.63
CA PRO A 219 29.48 -1.74 -1.95
C PRO A 219 30.83 -1.71 -2.67
N THR A 220 30.84 -1.27 -3.92
CA THR A 220 32.09 -1.05 -4.66
C THR A 220 32.87 0.00 -3.87
N PRO A 221 34.10 -0.28 -3.41
CA PRO A 221 34.89 0.71 -2.69
C PRO A 221 35.09 1.92 -3.61
N ALA A 222 34.74 3.11 -3.11
CA ALA A 222 34.97 4.34 -3.84
C ALA A 222 36.46 4.46 -4.19
N PRO A 223 36.81 4.80 -5.46
CA PRO A 223 38.21 5.03 -5.81
C PRO A 223 38.77 6.15 -4.93
N LYS A 224 39.94 5.88 -4.34
CA LYS A 224 40.70 6.82 -3.50
C LYS A 224 41.19 8.01 -4.30
#